data_AF-A0A653DC45-F1
#
_entry.id   AF-A0A653DC45-F1
#
_cell.length_a   1.000
_cell.length_b   1.000
_cell.length_c   1.000
_cell.angle_alpha   90.00
_cell.angle_beta   90.00
_cell.angle_gamma   90.00
#
_symmetry.space_group_name_H-M   'P 1'
#
loop_
_entity.id
_entity.type
_entity.pdbx_description
1 polymer ?
#
loop_
_entity_poly.entity_id
_entity_poly.type
_entity_poly.pdbx_seq_one_letter_code
_entity_poly.pdbx_strand_id
1 'polypeptide(L)'
;MRKLDEEMRRTDELLYQMIPKQVADRLRKGENPIDTCEMFDTVSILFSDVVTFTEICSRIAPMEVVSMLNGMYSIFDKLTERN
;
A
#
# COMPACT_ATOMS: atom_id res chain seq x y z
N MET A 1 22.12 8.91 18.44
CA MET A 1 21.25 7.72 18.40
C MET A 1 19.79 8.12 18.16
N ARG A 2 19.16 8.94 19.01
CA ARG A 2 17.74 9.35 18.86
C ARG A 2 17.28 9.85 17.47
N LYS A 3 18.06 10.73 16.81
CA LYS A 3 17.76 11.18 15.43
C LYS A 3 17.90 10.08 14.37
N LEU A 4 18.83 9.15 14.58
CA LEU A 4 19.03 8.02 13.67
C LEU A 4 17.85 7.05 13.80
N ASP A 5 17.39 6.81 15.02
CA ASP A 5 16.24 5.94 15.30
C ASP A 5 14.93 6.50 14.72
N GLU A 6 14.73 7.84 14.78
CA GLU A 6 13.58 8.52 14.17
C GLU A 6 13.59 8.43 12.63
N GLU A 7 14.73 8.68 11.99
CA GLU A 7 14.85 8.60 10.54
C GLU A 7 14.73 7.15 10.04
N MET A 8 15.29 6.18 10.77
CA MET A 8 15.11 4.75 10.48
C MET A 8 13.63 4.37 10.56
N ARG A 9 12.94 4.78 11.62
CA ARG A 9 11.51 4.49 11.79
C ARG A 9 10.66 5.09 10.67
N ARG A 10 10.94 6.33 10.27
CA ARG A 10 10.22 7.01 9.19
C ARG A 10 10.43 6.32 7.83
N THR A 11 11.66 5.86 7.59
CA THR A 11 12.01 5.10 6.39
C THR A 11 11.30 3.74 6.37
N ASP A 12 11.23 3.07 7.53
CA ASP A 12 10.53 1.80 7.67
C ASP A 12 9.02 1.96 7.44
N GLU A 13 8.41 2.98 8.04
CA GLU A 13 6.98 3.28 7.86
C GLU A 13 6.64 3.54 6.38
N LEU A 14 7.50 4.26 5.65
CA LEU A 14 7.34 4.48 4.20
C LEU A 14 7.47 3.17 3.41
N LEU A 15 8.43 2.32 3.76
CA LEU A 15 8.64 1.05 3.08
C LEU A 15 7.41 0.13 3.19
N TYR A 16 6.81 0.06 4.38
CA TYR A 16 5.61 -0.75 4.64
C TYR A 16 4.35 -0.18 3.98
N GLN A 17 4.32 1.11 3.64
CA GLN A 17 3.21 1.72 2.89
C GLN A 17 3.27 1.42 1.38
N MET A 18 4.43 1.04 0.85
CA MET A 18 4.62 0.81 -0.58
C MET A 18 4.54 -0.68 -0.97
N ILE A 19 4.89 -1.57 -0.05
CA ILE A 19 5.07 -3.01 -0.34
C ILE A 19 4.57 -3.81 0.88
N PRO A 20 3.95 -4.99 0.69
CA PRO A 20 3.53 -5.84 1.81
C PRO A 20 4.64 -6.05 2.84
N LYS A 21 4.28 -5.92 4.12
CA LYS A 21 5.23 -5.96 5.25
C LYS A 21 6.15 -7.20 5.23
N GLN A 22 5.59 -8.36 4.88
CA GLN A 22 6.35 -9.62 4.78
C GLN A 22 7.49 -9.53 3.75
N VAL A 23 7.25 -8.91 2.59
CA VAL A 23 8.27 -8.72 1.56
C VAL A 23 9.27 -7.63 1.98
N ALA A 24 8.79 -6.53 2.55
CA ALA A 24 9.63 -5.43 3.06
C ALA A 24 10.62 -5.90 4.13
N ASP A 25 10.18 -6.72 5.08
CA ASP A 25 11.04 -7.28 6.15
C ASP A 25 12.16 -8.16 5.59
N ARG A 26 11.87 -8.95 4.55
CA ARG A 26 12.85 -9.82 3.89
C ARG A 26 13.87 -9.01 3.08
N LEU A 27 13.42 -8.02 2.32
CA LEU A 27 14.30 -7.08 1.60
C LEU A 27 15.22 -6.35 2.57
N ARG A 28 14.70 -5.91 3.72
CA ARG A 28 15.49 -5.22 4.76
C ARG A 28 16.56 -6.11 5.38
N LYS A 29 16.34 -7.43 5.45
CA LYS A 29 17.34 -8.41 5.90
C LYS A 29 18.46 -8.63 4.88
N GLY A 30 18.39 -8.00 3.70
CA GLY A 30 19.38 -8.14 2.63
C GLY A 30 19.14 -9.36 1.75
N GLU A 31 17.95 -9.96 1.79
CA GLU A 31 17.59 -11.03 0.86
C GLU A 31 17.50 -10.49 -0.58
N ASN A 32 17.85 -11.33 -1.55
CA ASN A 32 17.75 -10.96 -2.96
C ASN A 32 16.27 -10.72 -3.31
N PRO A 33 15.91 -9.64 -4.04
CA PRO A 33 14.53 -9.38 -4.46
C PRO A 33 13.87 -10.54 -5.22
N ILE A 34 14.65 -11.40 -5.88
CA ILE A 34 14.12 -12.58 -6.57
C ILE A 34 13.66 -13.65 -5.56
N ASP A 35 14.38 -13.79 -4.45
CA ASP A 35 14.08 -14.79 -3.42
C ASP A 35 12.88 -14.37 -2.57
N THR A 36 12.49 -13.10 -2.58
CA THR A 36 11.29 -12.59 -1.89
C THR A 36 9.99 -12.85 -2.64
N CYS A 37 10.06 -13.36 -3.89
CA CYS A 37 8.88 -13.76 -4.64
C CYS A 37 8.23 -15.00 -4.02
N GLU A 38 6.94 -14.91 -3.73
CA GLU A 38 6.15 -16.02 -3.20
C GLU A 38 5.29 -16.62 -4.32
N MET A 39 5.31 -17.96 -4.43
CA MET A 39 4.40 -18.71 -5.28
C MET A 39 3.25 -19.24 -4.43
N PHE A 40 2.03 -19.00 -4.90
CA PHE A 40 0.81 -19.47 -4.25
C PHE A 40 0.10 -20.42 -5.21
N ASP A 41 -0.16 -21.65 -4.75
CA ASP A 41 -0.85 -22.67 -5.56
C ASP A 41 -2.29 -22.29 -5.90
N THR A 42 -2.92 -21.43 -5.08
CA THR A 42 -4.27 -20.93 -5.30
C THR A 42 -4.39 -19.50 -4.76
N VAL A 43 -4.83 -18.58 -5.63
CA VAL A 43 -5.07 -17.18 -5.28
C VAL A 43 -6.45 -16.76 -5.77
N SER A 44 -7.06 -15.81 -5.06
CA SER A 44 -8.28 -15.12 -5.51
C SER A 44 -7.93 -13.67 -5.83
N ILE A 45 -8.28 -13.23 -7.04
CA ILE A 45 -8.02 -11.86 -7.49
C ILE A 45 -9.34 -11.08 -7.49
N LEU A 46 -9.37 -9.95 -6.79
CA LEU A 46 -10.48 -9.02 -6.80
C LEU A 46 -10.17 -7.86 -7.75
N PHE A 47 -10.98 -7.69 -8.80
CA PHE A 47 -10.96 -6.49 -9.63
C PHE A 47 -12.12 -5.59 -9.21
N SER A 48 -11.81 -4.34 -8.86
CA SER A 48 -12.79 -3.33 -8.48
C SER A 48 -12.49 -2.04 -9.22
N ASP A 49 -13.52 -1.38 -9.72
CA ASP A 49 -13.43 -0.07 -10.37
C ASP A 49 -14.42 0.90 -9.73
N VAL A 50 -14.08 2.20 -9.76
CA VAL A 50 -14.95 3.26 -9.28
C VAL A 50 -15.89 3.65 -10.41
N VAL A 51 -17.15 3.21 -10.29
CA VAL A 51 -18.19 3.57 -11.27
C VAL A 51 -18.28 5.10 -11.39
N THR A 52 -18.34 5.60 -12.63
CA THR A 52 -18.48 7.04 -12.92
C THR A 52 -17.27 7.91 -12.51
N PHE A 53 -16.09 7.32 -12.30
CA PHE A 53 -14.88 8.07 -11.94
C PHE A 53 -14.59 9.28 -12.84
N THR A 54 -14.75 9.13 -14.17
CA THR A 54 -14.57 10.24 -15.13
C THR A 54 -15.52 11.41 -14.87
N GLU A 55 -16.77 11.12 -14.53
CA GLU A 55 -17.77 12.16 -14.24
C GLU A 55 -17.47 12.85 -12.91
N ILE A 56 -17.08 12.08 -11.89
CA ILE A 56 -16.67 12.61 -10.59
C ILE A 56 -15.49 13.56 -10.79
N CYS A 57 -14.43 13.15 -11.49
CA CYS A 57 -13.27 13.98 -11.79
C CYS A 57 -13.59 15.25 -12.58
N SER A 58 -14.71 15.27 -13.33
CA SER A 58 -15.15 16.47 -14.06
C SER A 58 -15.87 17.50 -13.19
N ARG A 59 -16.35 17.10 -11.99
CA ARG A 59 -17.24 17.89 -11.13
C ARG A 59 -16.59 18.37 -9.83
N ILE A 60 -15.57 17.67 -9.32
CA ILE A 60 -14.89 18.03 -8.07
C ILE A 60 -13.44 18.46 -8.30
N ALA A 61 -12.89 19.24 -7.36
CA ALA A 61 -11.52 19.71 -7.47
C ALA A 61 -10.53 18.53 -7.40
N PRO A 62 -9.37 18.59 -8.07
CA PRO A 62 -8.40 17.50 -8.08
C PRO A 62 -7.99 17.02 -6.67
N MET A 63 -7.86 17.93 -5.70
CA MET A 63 -7.54 17.58 -4.32
C MET A 63 -8.65 16.81 -3.60
N GLU A 64 -9.92 17.08 -3.94
CA GLU A 64 -11.06 16.36 -3.38
C GLU A 64 -11.14 14.94 -3.94
N VAL A 65 -10.83 14.76 -5.24
CA VAL A 65 -10.70 13.43 -5.86
C VAL A 65 -9.64 12.61 -5.15
N VAL A 66 -8.47 13.20 -4.89
CA VAL A 66 -7.37 12.53 -4.17
C VAL A 66 -7.82 12.15 -2.75
N SER A 67 -8.50 13.05 -2.05
CA SER A 67 -9.00 12.77 -0.69
C SER A 67 -10.01 11.62 -0.68
N MET A 68 -10.94 11.60 -1.64
CA MET A 68 -11.93 10.53 -1.82
C MET A 68 -11.25 9.18 -2.06
N LEU A 69 -10.31 9.12 -3.03
CA LEU A 69 -9.57 7.91 -3.36
C LEU A 69 -8.75 7.42 -2.16
N ASN A 70 -8.04 8.32 -1.49
CA ASN A 70 -7.25 7.98 -0.31
C ASN A 70 -8.13 7.40 0.81
N GLY A 71 -9.33 7.95 1.02
CA GLY A 71 -10.30 7.42 1.97
C GLY A 71 -10.80 6.03 1.59
N MET A 72 -11.11 5.80 0.32
CA MET A 72 -11.54 4.49 -0.19
C MET A 72 -10.45 3.43 -0.01
N TYR A 73 -9.22 3.69 -0.47
CA TYR A 73 -8.10 2.77 -0.34
C TYR A 73 -7.75 2.51 1.13
N SER A 74 -7.78 3.54 1.98
CA SER A 74 -7.56 3.37 3.43
C SER A 74 -8.57 2.42 4.09
N ILE A 75 -9.82 2.36 3.59
CA ILE A 75 -10.82 1.42 4.09
C ILE A 75 -10.51 0.01 3.59
N PHE A 76 -10.16 -0.13 2.30
CA PHE A 76 -9.76 -1.42 1.74
C PHE A 76 -8.54 -2.01 2.46
N ASP A 77 -7.49 -1.21 2.65
CA ASP A 77 -6.26 -1.63 3.35
C ASP A 77 -6.58 -2.17 4.74
N LYS A 78 -7.43 -1.46 5.50
CA LYS A 78 -7.89 -1.89 6.83
C LYS A 78 -8.71 -3.18 6.82
N LEU A 79 -9.47 -3.42 5.76
CA LEU A 79 -10.25 -4.65 5.61
C LEU A 79 -9.34 -5.84 5.24
N THR A 80 -8.31 -5.60 4.42
CA THR A 80 -7.36 -6.64 4.01
C THR A 80 -6.34 -7.00 5.08
N GLU A 81 -5.91 -6.05 5.92
CA GLU A 81 -5.00 -6.30 7.06
C GLU A 81 -5.66 -7.05 8.22
N ARG A 82 -6.99 -7.14 8.25
CA ARG A 82 -7.74 -7.75 9.37
C ARG A 82 -7.81 -9.27 9.32
N ASN A 83 -7.18 -9.92 8.34
CA ASN A 83 -7.11 -11.38 8.18
C ASN A 83 -5.68 -11.88 8.25
#